data_AF-A0A5C5FV47-F1
#
_entry.id   AF-A0A5C5FV47-F1
#
_cell.length_a   1.000
_cell.length_b   1.000
_cell.length_c   1.000
_cell.angle_alpha   90.00
_cell.angle_beta   90.00
_cell.angle_gamma   90.00
#
_symmetry.space_group_name_H-M   'P 1'
#
loop_
_entity.id
_entity.type
_entity.pdbx_description
1 polymer ?
#
loop_
_entity_poly.entity_id
_entity_poly.type
_entity_poly.pdbx_seq_one_letter_code
_entity_poly.pdbx_strand_id
1 'polypeptide(L)'
;MLSRAGLAPAARAAPLPQAQLLQRLPTPLRRTVATRPHPLASRVTPRGPVPAGATPPHLRARPQKWSTLTAVLLATLTGSLTYAIGRQEAAGKTAPQREYKEPTAEGFAKALDEIRSWLSDDELDTSRETLVAHGYNEWAAHGPTGLPGAVLYPRSTEDVVKIVQTAAKYSIPLIPYCAGTSLEGHTTALGYANNPSEKDAQEKLARDGHVEVDDLVPGLALVLDFAQNMNNIISINSHDLDAVVQPGVSYDALNAELKERGIPLFFPVDPAPGAQIGGMIGTGASGTNAVRYGTMRDNVLNLTVVLANGEVIKTRQRAKKSSVGPDLSRLFIGAEGTLGIVTEATLKLAPLLPSTVAVSSFPTIAAAAAAARDLVQHGISLACIELLDDVMVDATNQQAGKGARTWPVKPSLFLKFSGTKEQMQLDIERTKKITQSNEGSGFAFARNDKEAEEIWHSRKIALWSAIEYVKGAKCWVTDVCVPLSRFPELITETKADIESEGIVGPIVSHAGDGNFHALLLFRTPEELVKVERLVHNMVERAQRMDGTATGEHGPYVENELGAGTVQLLRDIKRQMDPQNILNPGKLIPDEKGEDKRMAH
;
A
#
# COMPACT_ATOMS: atom_id res chain seq x y z
N MET A 1 -45.45 52.91 -13.12
CA MET A 1 -44.74 53.60 -12.01
C MET A 1 -43.54 52.74 -11.65
N LEU A 2 -42.40 52.82 -12.34
CA LEU A 2 -41.26 53.72 -12.14
C LEU A 2 -40.72 53.74 -10.69
N SER A 3 -39.60 53.06 -10.46
CA SER A 3 -38.43 53.50 -9.66
C SER A 3 -37.40 52.36 -9.62
N ARG A 4 -36.39 52.31 -10.52
CA ARG A 4 -35.05 52.93 -10.41
C ARG A 4 -34.24 52.52 -9.17
N ALA A 5 -33.31 51.59 -9.36
CA ALA A 5 -32.01 51.57 -8.68
C ALA A 5 -30.94 51.30 -9.75
N GLY A 6 -30.07 52.27 -9.98
CA GLY A 6 -29.12 52.30 -11.08
C GLY A 6 -27.87 51.48 -10.82
N LEU A 7 -27.46 50.71 -11.84
CA LEU A 7 -26.12 50.18 -12.01
C LEU A 7 -25.17 51.33 -12.41
N ALA A 8 -24.10 51.52 -11.65
CA ALA A 8 -22.95 52.34 -12.05
C ALA A 8 -21.98 51.49 -12.90
N PRO A 9 -21.34 52.05 -13.95
CA PRO A 9 -20.41 51.31 -14.79
C PRO A 9 -19.06 51.11 -14.09
N ALA A 10 -18.52 49.90 -14.17
CA ALA A 10 -17.18 49.57 -13.71
C ALA A 10 -16.12 50.35 -14.53
N ALA A 11 -15.35 51.19 -13.84
CA ALA A 11 -14.18 51.84 -14.40
C ALA A 11 -13.07 50.81 -14.66
N ARG A 12 -12.53 50.80 -15.88
CA ARG A 12 -11.32 50.07 -16.26
C ARG A 12 -10.13 50.57 -15.44
N ALA A 13 -9.56 49.70 -14.61
CA ALA A 13 -8.27 49.95 -13.96
C ALA A 13 -7.13 49.66 -14.95
N ALA A 14 -6.32 50.67 -15.27
CA ALA A 14 -5.04 50.51 -15.95
C ALA A 14 -3.98 49.97 -14.97
N PRO A 15 -2.99 49.18 -15.42
CA PRO A 15 -1.96 48.65 -14.53
C PRO A 15 -1.02 49.77 -14.07
N LEU A 16 -0.85 49.91 -12.76
CA LEU A 16 0.14 50.80 -12.15
C LEU A 16 1.56 50.22 -12.31
N PRO A 17 2.57 51.04 -12.63
CA PRO A 17 3.94 50.58 -12.78
C PRO A 17 4.57 50.18 -11.42
N GLN A 18 5.35 49.09 -11.43
CA GLN A 18 5.98 48.40 -10.29
C GLN A 18 6.91 49.24 -9.38
N ALA A 19 6.99 50.56 -9.54
CA ALA A 19 8.00 51.38 -8.87
C ALA A 19 7.55 52.03 -7.54
N GLN A 20 6.31 51.84 -7.07
CA GLN A 20 5.80 52.56 -5.89
C GLN A 20 5.51 51.72 -4.64
N LEU A 21 5.82 50.41 -4.62
CA LEU A 21 5.60 49.57 -3.43
C LEU A 21 6.81 49.42 -2.49
N LEU A 22 7.88 50.20 -2.69
CA LEU A 22 9.15 50.07 -1.94
C LEU A 22 9.42 51.20 -0.93
N GLN A 23 8.43 52.04 -0.61
CA GLN A 23 8.60 53.18 0.31
C GLN A 23 7.96 53.03 1.70
N ARG A 24 7.56 51.82 2.11
CA ARG A 24 7.00 51.55 3.45
C ARG A 24 7.68 50.41 4.20
N LEU A 25 9.02 50.40 4.22
CA LEU A 25 9.80 49.46 5.05
C LEU A 25 10.82 50.23 5.91
N PRO A 26 10.98 49.89 7.20
CA PRO A 26 11.94 50.53 8.10
C PRO A 26 13.41 50.19 7.78
N THR A 27 14.31 51.01 8.32
CA THR A 27 15.61 51.40 7.76
C THR A 27 16.79 50.39 7.79
N PRO A 28 16.83 49.24 8.51
CA PRO A 28 18.03 48.39 8.50
C PRO A 28 18.13 47.44 7.29
N LEU A 29 17.12 47.37 6.41
CA LEU A 29 17.09 46.42 5.28
C LEU A 29 17.51 47.01 3.92
N ARG A 30 18.10 48.22 3.88
CA ARG A 30 18.54 48.88 2.62
C ARG A 30 19.95 48.55 2.15
N ARG A 31 20.71 47.71 2.85
CA ARG A 31 22.06 47.29 2.45
C ARG A 31 22.20 45.77 2.40
N THR A 32 21.65 45.15 1.36
CA THR A 32 22.14 43.90 0.73
C THR A 32 21.21 43.49 -0.40
N VAL A 33 21.23 44.24 -1.51
CA VAL A 33 20.77 43.72 -2.81
C VAL A 33 21.84 44.10 -3.83
N ALA A 34 22.95 43.37 -3.77
CA ALA A 34 23.85 43.24 -4.91
C ALA A 34 23.57 41.85 -5.48
N THR A 35 22.99 41.82 -6.67
CA THR A 35 22.72 40.64 -7.47
C THR A 35 24.00 39.83 -7.66
N ARG A 36 24.15 38.70 -6.96
CA ARG A 36 25.17 37.70 -7.30
C ARG A 36 24.58 36.77 -8.36
N PRO A 37 25.22 36.62 -9.54
CA PRO A 37 24.82 35.61 -10.50
C PRO A 37 25.12 34.21 -9.97
N HIS A 38 24.33 33.25 -10.43
CA HIS A 38 24.39 31.82 -10.10
C HIS A 38 25.78 31.22 -10.37
N PRO A 39 26.30 30.31 -9.52
CA PRO A 39 27.68 29.79 -9.59
C PRO A 39 28.04 28.92 -10.82
N LEU A 40 27.15 28.83 -11.82
CA LEU A 40 27.40 28.10 -13.07
C LEU A 40 27.66 29.02 -14.28
N ALA A 41 27.66 30.34 -14.07
CA ALA A 41 27.98 31.32 -15.11
C ALA A 41 29.44 31.78 -15.01
N SER A 42 30.40 30.90 -15.30
CA SER A 42 31.79 31.33 -15.54
C SER A 42 32.20 31.00 -16.97
N ARG A 43 32.18 32.02 -17.83
CA ARG A 43 32.94 32.02 -19.09
C ARG A 43 34.43 32.00 -18.72
N VAL A 44 35.14 30.98 -19.17
CA VAL A 44 36.59 30.91 -19.11
C VAL A 44 37.15 31.90 -20.14
N THR A 45 37.80 32.96 -19.68
CA THR A 45 38.69 33.78 -20.51
C THR A 45 40.14 33.45 -20.16
N PRO A 46 41.05 33.23 -21.14
CA PRO A 46 42.44 32.94 -20.83
C PRO A 46 43.13 34.17 -20.23
N ARG A 47 43.83 34.00 -19.11
CA ARG A 47 44.70 35.03 -18.55
C ARG A 47 46.01 35.08 -19.34
N GLY A 48 46.38 36.27 -19.82
CA GLY A 48 47.70 36.56 -20.38
C GLY A 48 48.83 36.48 -19.34
N PRO A 49 50.10 36.61 -19.78
CA PRO A 49 51.26 36.27 -18.97
C PRO A 49 51.54 37.28 -17.86
N VAL A 50 51.97 36.75 -16.70
CA VAL A 50 52.37 37.52 -15.51
C VAL A 50 53.83 38.01 -15.68
N PRO A 51 54.18 39.25 -15.31
CA PRO A 51 55.57 39.73 -15.35
C PRO A 51 56.41 39.08 -14.24
N ALA A 52 57.64 38.71 -14.59
CA ALA A 52 58.65 38.23 -13.66
C ALA A 52 59.22 39.39 -12.82
N GLY A 53 59.34 39.18 -11.50
CA GLY A 53 60.21 40.00 -10.65
C GLY A 53 59.65 40.34 -9.28
N ALA A 54 59.75 39.41 -8.32
CA ALA A 54 59.92 39.72 -6.89
C ALA A 54 60.37 38.46 -6.14
N THR A 55 61.65 38.36 -5.81
CA THR A 55 62.20 37.32 -4.93
C THR A 55 61.91 37.68 -3.47
N PRO A 56 61.19 36.85 -2.69
CA PRO A 56 61.00 37.10 -1.26
C PRO A 56 62.25 36.70 -0.45
N PRO A 57 62.47 37.30 0.73
CA PRO A 57 63.66 37.05 1.53
C PRO A 57 63.66 35.63 2.09
N HIS A 58 64.85 35.03 2.15
CA HIS A 58 65.08 33.68 2.69
C HIS A 58 64.55 33.55 4.13
N LEU A 59 63.39 32.90 4.28
CA LEU A 59 62.96 32.33 5.55
C LEU A 59 63.88 31.16 5.88
N ARG A 60 64.74 31.33 6.88
CA ARG A 60 65.52 30.23 7.47
C ARG A 60 64.54 29.19 8.04
N ALA A 61 64.38 28.07 7.33
CA ALA A 61 63.65 26.93 7.83
C ALA A 61 64.32 26.41 9.11
N ARG A 62 63.57 26.34 10.21
CA ARG A 62 64.00 25.61 11.40
C ARG A 62 64.18 24.13 11.03
N PRO A 63 65.22 23.44 11.52
CA PRO A 63 65.44 22.04 11.19
C PRO A 63 64.24 21.21 11.67
N GLN A 64 63.58 20.56 10.72
CA GLN A 64 62.48 19.64 10.99
C GLN A 64 63.06 18.45 11.77
N LYS A 65 62.72 18.34 13.06
CA LYS A 65 63.27 17.32 13.96
C LYS A 65 62.81 15.89 13.63
N TRP A 66 61.81 15.75 12.76
CA TRP A 66 61.16 14.48 12.43
C TRP A 66 61.32 14.23 10.93
N SER A 67 61.85 13.07 10.57
CA SER A 67 61.90 12.69 9.16
C SER A 67 60.48 12.58 8.60
N THR A 68 60.31 12.83 7.30
CA THR A 68 59.01 12.64 6.61
C THR A 68 58.46 11.24 6.84
N LEU A 69 59.34 10.23 6.90
CA LEU A 69 58.98 8.85 7.21
C LEU A 69 58.40 8.71 8.63
N THR A 70 58.98 9.39 9.62
CA THR A 70 58.47 9.41 11.01
C THR A 70 57.09 10.05 11.08
N ALA A 71 56.85 11.14 10.35
CA ALA A 71 55.54 11.79 10.31
C ALA A 71 54.48 10.90 9.64
N VAL A 72 54.83 10.23 8.54
CA VAL A 72 53.94 9.28 7.85
C VAL A 72 53.62 8.08 8.73
N LEU A 73 54.62 7.48 9.38
CA LEU A 73 54.44 6.35 10.30
C LEU A 73 53.57 6.71 11.50
N LEU A 74 53.74 7.91 12.08
CA LEU A 74 52.90 8.33 13.19
C LEU A 74 51.45 8.54 12.74
N ALA A 75 51.24 9.16 11.57
CA ALA A 75 49.91 9.39 11.01
C ALA A 75 49.19 8.08 10.68
N THR A 76 49.88 7.09 10.08
CA THR A 76 49.30 5.77 9.78
C THR A 76 49.06 4.95 11.02
N LEU A 77 49.94 5.00 12.03
CA LEU A 77 49.72 4.31 13.30
C LEU A 77 48.51 4.90 14.04
N THR A 78 48.43 6.22 14.11
CA THR A 78 47.32 6.93 14.77
C THR A 78 46.01 6.65 14.02
N GLY A 79 45.99 6.78 12.69
CA GLY A 79 44.81 6.51 11.88
C GLY A 79 44.34 5.06 11.97
N SER A 80 45.27 4.09 11.95
CA SER A 80 44.95 2.67 12.11
C SER A 80 44.41 2.36 13.50
N LEU A 81 44.99 2.95 14.55
CA LEU A 81 44.54 2.75 15.92
C LEU A 81 43.16 3.39 16.16
N THR A 82 42.93 4.60 15.67
CA THR A 82 41.62 5.26 15.74
C THR A 82 40.56 4.49 14.95
N TYR A 83 40.90 3.96 13.77
CA TYR A 83 40.00 3.11 12.99
C TYR A 83 39.67 1.79 13.70
N ALA A 84 40.68 1.14 14.30
CA ALA A 84 40.48 -0.08 15.08
C ALA A 84 39.59 0.15 16.31
N ILE A 85 39.84 1.24 17.07
CA ILE A 85 39.02 1.63 18.22
C ILE A 85 37.59 1.97 17.76
N GLY A 86 37.43 2.77 16.70
CA GLY A 86 36.12 3.12 16.16
C GLY A 86 35.35 1.90 15.66
N ARG A 87 36.03 0.93 15.04
CA ARG A 87 35.43 -0.34 14.62
C ARG A 87 35.06 -1.22 15.82
N GLN A 88 35.85 -1.23 16.89
CA GLN A 88 35.56 -1.99 18.10
C GLN A 88 34.41 -1.36 18.92
N GLU A 89 34.32 -0.03 19.00
CA GLU A 89 33.17 0.67 19.58
C GLU A 89 31.90 0.50 18.75
N ALA A 90 32.01 0.51 17.41
CA ALA A 90 30.89 0.23 16.52
C ALA A 90 30.42 -1.23 16.63
N ALA A 91 31.36 -2.18 16.81
CA ALA A 91 31.05 -3.60 17.01
C ALA A 91 30.54 -3.92 18.43
N GLY A 92 30.81 -3.05 19.41
CA GLY A 92 30.46 -3.25 20.82
C GLY A 92 29.12 -2.61 21.26
N LYS A 93 28.45 -1.84 20.40
CA LYS A 93 27.13 -1.25 20.69
C LYS A 93 26.03 -2.05 20.00
N THR A 94 25.80 -3.29 20.44
CA THR A 94 24.44 -3.82 20.38
C THR A 94 23.61 -2.99 21.35
N ALA A 95 22.61 -2.26 20.82
CA ALA A 95 21.63 -1.63 21.68
C ALA A 95 21.04 -2.69 22.63
N PRO A 96 20.84 -2.40 23.92
CA PRO A 96 20.20 -3.36 24.80
C PRO A 96 18.85 -3.73 24.19
N GLN A 97 18.65 -5.02 23.87
CA GLN A 97 17.35 -5.52 23.44
C GLN A 97 16.38 -5.26 24.59
N ARG A 98 15.49 -4.28 24.42
CA ARG A 98 14.36 -4.09 25.33
C ARG A 98 13.41 -5.26 25.08
N GLU A 99 13.40 -6.20 26.02
CA GLU A 99 12.39 -7.24 26.08
C GLU A 99 11.06 -6.55 26.40
N TYR A 100 10.09 -6.64 25.48
CA TYR A 100 8.76 -6.08 25.70
C TYR A 100 8.07 -6.86 26.82
N LYS A 101 7.17 -6.21 27.55
CA LYS A 101 6.34 -6.92 28.52
C LYS A 101 5.30 -7.73 27.76
N GLU A 102 5.32 -9.04 27.94
CA GLU A 102 4.40 -9.95 27.26
C GLU A 102 2.99 -9.85 27.86
N PRO A 103 1.92 -10.08 27.06
CA PRO A 103 0.57 -10.15 27.58
C PRO A 103 0.41 -11.34 28.53
N THR A 104 -0.44 -11.16 29.53
CA THR A 104 -0.79 -12.22 30.49
C THR A 104 -2.30 -12.32 30.64
N ALA A 105 -2.81 -13.51 30.98
CA ALA A 105 -4.24 -13.70 31.22
C ALA A 105 -4.79 -12.76 32.32
N GLU A 106 -4.02 -12.52 33.39
CA GLU A 106 -4.39 -11.57 34.44
C GLU A 106 -4.41 -10.13 33.93
N GLY A 107 -3.42 -9.74 33.13
CA GLY A 107 -3.38 -8.41 32.50
C GLY A 107 -4.57 -8.19 31.56
N PHE A 108 -4.89 -9.20 30.75
CA PHE A 108 -6.01 -9.17 29.83
C PHE A 108 -7.36 -9.05 30.56
N ALA A 109 -7.57 -9.83 31.62
CA ALA A 109 -8.78 -9.73 32.44
C ALA A 109 -8.94 -8.32 33.05
N LYS A 110 -7.86 -7.74 33.61
CA LYS A 110 -7.88 -6.37 34.15
C LYS A 110 -8.15 -5.32 33.07
N ALA A 111 -7.60 -5.51 31.86
CA ALA A 111 -7.87 -4.62 30.73
C ALA A 111 -9.35 -4.65 30.34
N LEU A 112 -9.94 -5.85 30.24
CA LEU A 112 -11.37 -6.00 29.94
C LEU A 112 -12.25 -5.38 31.01
N ASP A 113 -11.95 -5.60 32.29
CA ASP A 113 -12.71 -5.01 33.39
C ASP A 113 -12.63 -3.47 33.38
N GLU A 114 -11.45 -2.91 33.07
CA GLU A 114 -11.30 -1.47 32.90
C GLU A 114 -12.11 -0.96 31.70
N ILE A 115 -12.03 -1.62 30.54
CA ILE A 115 -12.78 -1.23 29.34
C ILE A 115 -14.29 -1.27 29.59
N ARG A 116 -14.80 -2.34 30.21
CA ARG A 116 -16.23 -2.48 30.59
C ARG A 116 -16.73 -1.38 31.53
N SER A 117 -15.83 -0.70 32.25
CA SER A 117 -16.24 0.39 33.14
C SER A 117 -16.63 1.68 32.40
N TRP A 118 -16.26 1.82 31.12
CA TRP A 118 -16.52 3.04 30.33
C TRP A 118 -16.97 2.80 28.88
N LEU A 119 -16.76 1.61 28.32
CA LEU A 119 -17.30 1.17 27.03
C LEU A 119 -18.60 0.40 27.30
N SER A 120 -19.64 0.58 26.49
CA SER A 120 -20.91 -0.08 26.75
C SER A 120 -20.85 -1.58 26.45
N ASP A 121 -21.75 -2.36 27.08
CA ASP A 121 -21.76 -3.82 26.92
C ASP A 121 -22.08 -4.26 25.46
N ASP A 122 -22.75 -3.42 24.65
CA ASP A 122 -23.00 -3.65 23.23
C ASP A 122 -21.80 -3.34 22.33
N GLU A 123 -20.75 -2.71 22.87
CA GLU A 123 -19.53 -2.31 22.15
C GLU A 123 -18.35 -3.25 22.43
N LEU A 124 -18.54 -4.29 23.24
CA LEU A 124 -17.54 -5.30 23.58
C LEU A 124 -18.15 -6.69 23.51
N ASP A 125 -17.55 -7.56 22.69
CA ASP A 125 -18.03 -8.93 22.52
C ASP A 125 -16.90 -9.95 22.71
N THR A 126 -17.21 -10.98 23.50
CA THR A 126 -16.32 -12.12 23.80
C THR A 126 -16.96 -13.46 23.44
N SER A 127 -18.08 -13.44 22.72
CA SER A 127 -18.78 -14.64 22.26
C SER A 127 -17.93 -15.40 21.25
N ARG A 128 -17.98 -16.73 21.30
CA ARG A 128 -17.18 -17.59 20.40
C ARG A 128 -17.45 -17.28 18.93
N GLU A 129 -18.71 -17.06 18.57
CA GLU A 129 -19.12 -16.73 17.21
C GLU A 129 -18.40 -15.47 16.69
N THR A 130 -18.39 -14.40 17.50
CA THR A 130 -17.71 -13.16 17.16
C THR A 130 -16.19 -13.32 17.10
N LEU A 131 -15.58 -14.06 18.05
CA LEU A 131 -14.14 -14.33 18.00
C LEU A 131 -13.75 -15.12 16.75
N VAL A 132 -14.56 -16.09 16.33
CA VAL A 132 -14.35 -16.87 15.11
C VAL A 132 -14.43 -15.98 13.87
N ALA A 133 -15.48 -15.14 13.77
CA ALA A 133 -15.67 -14.22 12.65
C ALA A 133 -14.53 -13.19 12.48
N HIS A 134 -13.79 -12.92 13.55
CA HIS A 134 -12.65 -11.98 13.56
C HIS A 134 -11.29 -12.68 13.72
N GLY A 135 -11.25 -14.01 13.77
CA GLY A 135 -10.03 -14.79 14.01
C GLY A 135 -9.34 -15.25 12.73
N TYR A 136 -10.13 -15.64 11.72
CA TYR A 136 -9.61 -16.10 10.43
C TYR A 136 -10.61 -15.79 9.30
N ASN A 137 -10.12 -15.85 8.07
CA ASN A 137 -10.89 -15.76 6.84
C ASN A 137 -10.88 -17.14 6.13
N GLU A 138 -12.05 -17.67 5.79
CA GLU A 138 -12.15 -18.96 5.05
C GLU A 138 -11.47 -18.92 3.67
N TRP A 139 -11.18 -17.72 3.18
CA TRP A 139 -10.55 -17.46 1.89
C TRP A 139 -9.03 -17.40 1.94
N ALA A 140 -8.39 -17.32 3.11
CA ALA A 140 -6.94 -17.44 3.16
C ALA A 140 -6.51 -18.87 2.80
N ALA A 141 -5.33 -18.98 2.20
CA ALA A 141 -4.73 -20.28 1.89
C ALA A 141 -4.49 -21.11 3.17
N HIS A 142 -4.29 -20.43 4.30
CA HIS A 142 -3.98 -21.02 5.59
C HIS A 142 -5.25 -21.25 6.40
N GLY A 143 -5.32 -22.40 7.07
CA GLY A 143 -6.44 -22.78 7.91
C GLY A 143 -6.60 -21.90 9.16
N PRO A 144 -7.57 -22.22 10.03
CA PRO A 144 -7.77 -21.49 11.28
C PRO A 144 -6.52 -21.60 12.17
N THR A 145 -5.89 -20.46 12.45
CA THR A 145 -4.58 -20.38 13.11
C THR A 145 -4.64 -19.75 14.50
N GLY A 146 -5.75 -19.11 14.86
CA GLY A 146 -6.05 -18.66 16.22
C GLY A 146 -7.23 -17.70 16.29
N LEU A 147 -7.61 -17.32 17.51
CA LEU A 147 -8.73 -16.43 17.84
C LEU A 147 -8.26 -15.23 18.66
N PRO A 148 -8.91 -14.06 18.54
CA PRO A 148 -8.73 -12.96 19.47
C PRO A 148 -9.28 -13.30 20.86
N GLY A 149 -9.01 -12.44 21.84
CA GLY A 149 -9.59 -12.55 23.18
C GLY A 149 -10.90 -11.79 23.34
N ALA A 150 -11.05 -10.66 22.64
CA ALA A 150 -12.28 -9.87 22.56
C ALA A 150 -12.30 -9.00 21.29
N VAL A 151 -13.50 -8.60 20.88
CA VAL A 151 -13.74 -7.62 19.81
C VAL A 151 -14.39 -6.37 20.41
N LEU A 152 -13.88 -5.20 20.05
CA LEU A 152 -14.34 -3.89 20.50
C LEU A 152 -14.84 -3.08 19.30
N TYR A 153 -15.95 -2.38 19.46
CA TYR A 153 -16.61 -1.59 18.42
C TYR A 153 -16.59 -0.09 18.78
N PRO A 154 -15.44 0.60 18.71
CA PRO A 154 -15.33 2.00 19.09
C PRO A 154 -16.28 2.88 18.27
N ARG A 155 -16.79 3.98 18.86
CA ARG A 155 -17.66 4.96 18.16
C ARG A 155 -16.91 6.23 17.76
N SER A 156 -15.76 6.47 18.38
CA SER A 156 -15.04 7.75 18.27
C SER A 156 -13.53 7.58 18.36
N THR A 157 -12.79 8.60 17.94
CA THR A 157 -11.33 8.67 18.14
C THR A 157 -10.99 8.65 19.63
N GLU A 158 -11.82 9.25 20.48
CA GLU A 158 -11.67 9.26 21.93
C GLU A 158 -11.76 7.86 22.54
N ASP A 159 -12.65 7.00 22.04
CA ASP A 159 -12.72 5.60 22.49
C ASP A 159 -11.45 4.85 22.10
N VAL A 160 -10.97 5.03 20.87
CA VAL A 160 -9.71 4.42 20.41
C VAL A 160 -8.54 4.87 21.28
N VAL A 161 -8.46 6.14 21.67
CA VAL A 161 -7.43 6.64 22.59
C VAL A 161 -7.49 5.92 23.93
N LYS A 162 -8.68 5.78 24.54
CA LYS A 162 -8.84 5.06 25.82
C LYS A 162 -8.45 3.59 25.69
N ILE A 163 -8.91 2.91 24.62
CA ILE A 163 -8.54 1.52 24.32
C ILE A 163 -7.01 1.38 24.23
N VAL A 164 -6.35 2.25 23.46
CA VAL A 164 -4.89 2.23 23.30
C VAL A 164 -4.16 2.46 24.62
N GLN A 165 -4.63 3.41 25.44
CA GLN A 165 -4.04 3.68 26.75
C GLN A 165 -4.20 2.50 27.72
N THR A 166 -5.38 1.87 27.77
CA THR A 166 -5.62 0.68 28.57
C THR A 166 -4.78 -0.50 28.07
N ALA A 167 -4.70 -0.72 26.76
CA ALA A 167 -3.86 -1.75 26.17
C ALA A 167 -2.38 -1.53 26.48
N ALA A 168 -1.87 -0.31 26.38
CA ALA A 168 -0.50 0.05 26.77
C ALA A 168 -0.26 -0.13 28.28
N LYS A 169 -1.26 0.10 29.13
CA LYS A 169 -1.14 -0.11 30.58
C LYS A 169 -0.99 -1.58 30.95
N TYR A 170 -1.69 -2.46 30.24
CA TYR A 170 -1.72 -3.90 30.51
C TYR A 170 -0.89 -4.75 29.55
N SER A 171 -0.22 -4.12 28.57
CA SER A 171 0.59 -4.75 27.52
C SER A 171 -0.22 -5.73 26.67
N ILE A 172 -1.39 -5.28 26.22
CA ILE A 172 -2.34 -6.08 25.43
C ILE A 172 -2.21 -5.75 23.94
N PRO A 173 -2.01 -6.74 23.06
CA PRO A 173 -2.01 -6.54 21.62
C PRO A 173 -3.34 -5.97 21.09
N LEU A 174 -3.24 -5.04 20.15
CA LEU A 174 -4.35 -4.41 19.45
C LEU A 174 -4.28 -4.73 17.96
N ILE A 175 -5.37 -5.25 17.41
CA ILE A 175 -5.48 -5.64 16.01
C ILE A 175 -6.57 -4.77 15.36
N PRO A 176 -6.21 -3.77 14.53
CA PRO A 176 -7.20 -2.99 13.79
C PRO A 176 -7.95 -3.86 12.78
N TYR A 177 -9.27 -3.70 12.71
CA TYR A 177 -10.14 -4.50 11.86
C TYR A 177 -11.21 -3.62 11.18
N CYS A 178 -11.56 -3.99 9.95
CA CYS A 178 -12.55 -3.32 9.13
C CYS A 178 -13.43 -4.39 8.44
N ALA A 179 -13.35 -4.54 7.12
CA ALA A 179 -14.18 -5.51 6.41
C ALA A 179 -13.70 -6.97 6.51
N GLY A 180 -12.49 -7.22 7.03
CA GLY A 180 -11.90 -8.57 7.09
C GLY A 180 -11.59 -9.21 5.72
N THR A 181 -11.56 -8.41 4.65
CA THR A 181 -11.43 -8.91 3.26
C THR A 181 -9.98 -9.12 2.80
N SER A 182 -8.99 -8.93 3.67
CA SER A 182 -7.59 -9.21 3.31
C SER A 182 -7.37 -10.70 3.11
N LEU A 183 -6.36 -11.06 2.32
CA LEU A 183 -5.93 -12.42 2.06
C LEU A 183 -4.61 -12.78 2.78
N GLU A 184 -4.01 -11.83 3.51
CA GLU A 184 -2.60 -11.90 3.97
C GLU A 184 -2.48 -12.05 5.49
N GLY A 185 -3.60 -12.27 6.18
CA GLY A 185 -3.61 -12.54 7.61
C GLY A 185 -3.19 -11.38 8.52
N HIS A 186 -3.09 -10.13 8.04
CA HIS A 186 -2.76 -8.99 8.91
C HIS A 186 -3.88 -8.60 9.88
N THR A 187 -5.11 -9.06 9.64
CA THR A 187 -6.24 -8.90 10.56
C THR A 187 -6.33 -10.01 11.61
N THR A 188 -5.46 -11.02 11.56
CA THR A 188 -5.50 -12.14 12.52
C THR A 188 -4.73 -11.80 13.79
N ALA A 189 -5.30 -12.19 14.93
CA ALA A 189 -4.71 -12.00 16.25
C ALA A 189 -3.60 -13.02 16.56
N LEU A 190 -2.51 -12.98 15.79
CA LEU A 190 -1.37 -13.91 15.83
C LEU A 190 -0.04 -13.16 15.89
N GLY A 191 1.06 -13.90 16.09
CA GLY A 191 2.41 -13.33 16.01
C GLY A 191 2.86 -12.56 17.26
N TYR A 192 2.19 -12.76 18.41
CA TYR A 192 2.59 -12.18 19.70
C TYR A 192 2.92 -13.24 20.75
N ALA A 193 3.81 -12.88 21.68
CA ALA A 193 4.24 -13.77 22.74
C ALA A 193 3.09 -14.16 23.70
N ASN A 194 3.15 -15.37 24.25
CA ASN A 194 2.12 -15.93 25.15
C ASN A 194 0.71 -15.98 24.56
N ASN A 195 0.56 -16.09 23.23
CA ASN A 195 -0.73 -16.33 22.61
C ASN A 195 -1.21 -17.78 22.88
N PRO A 196 -2.23 -18.00 23.73
CA PRO A 196 -2.71 -19.35 24.04
C PRO A 196 -3.38 -20.01 22.83
N SER A 197 -4.00 -19.22 21.95
CA SER A 197 -4.71 -19.73 20.78
C SER A 197 -3.75 -20.31 19.75
N GLU A 198 -2.71 -19.55 19.41
CA GLU A 198 -1.67 -19.96 18.46
C GLU A 198 -0.88 -21.16 18.98
N LYS A 199 -0.55 -21.16 20.28
CA LYS A 199 0.15 -22.28 20.91
C LYS A 199 -0.66 -23.58 20.84
N ASP A 200 -1.94 -23.54 21.21
CA ASP A 200 -2.82 -24.72 21.18
C ASP A 200 -3.02 -25.24 19.76
N ALA A 201 -3.21 -24.33 18.80
CA ALA A 201 -3.31 -24.67 17.38
C ALA A 201 -2.03 -25.37 16.87
N GLN A 202 -0.85 -24.86 17.20
CA GLN A 202 0.43 -25.47 16.80
C GLN A 202 0.63 -26.86 17.43
N GLU A 203 0.32 -27.02 18.72
CA GLU A 203 0.42 -28.32 19.41
C GLU A 203 -0.53 -29.36 18.82
N LYS A 204 -1.76 -28.95 18.45
CA LYS A 204 -2.74 -29.80 17.76
C LYS A 204 -2.30 -30.16 16.35
N LEU A 205 -1.86 -29.19 15.56
CA LEU A 205 -1.36 -29.42 14.21
C LEU A 205 -0.20 -30.44 14.22
N ALA A 206 0.71 -30.32 15.18
CA ALA A 206 1.84 -31.25 15.34
C ALA A 206 1.41 -32.67 15.74
N ARG A 207 0.29 -32.81 16.47
CA ARG A 207 -0.23 -34.09 16.94
C ARG A 207 -1.13 -34.78 15.91
N ASP A 208 -2.06 -34.02 15.32
CA ASP A 208 -3.22 -34.52 14.59
C ASP A 208 -3.12 -34.24 13.08
N GLY A 209 -2.15 -33.42 12.64
CA GLY A 209 -1.93 -33.05 11.24
C GLY A 209 -2.96 -32.08 10.66
N HIS A 210 -3.94 -31.64 11.45
CA HIS A 210 -4.96 -30.65 11.10
C HIS A 210 -5.45 -29.92 12.36
N VAL A 211 -6.10 -28.77 12.17
CA VAL A 211 -6.75 -27.96 13.22
C VAL A 211 -8.09 -27.49 12.67
N GLU A 212 -9.17 -27.70 13.43
CA GLU A 212 -10.48 -27.19 13.10
C GLU A 212 -10.80 -25.93 13.92
N VAL A 213 -11.76 -25.13 13.47
CA VAL A 213 -12.16 -23.89 14.18
C VAL A 213 -12.63 -24.19 15.60
N ASP A 214 -13.33 -25.31 15.80
CA ASP A 214 -13.83 -25.76 17.10
C ASP A 214 -12.73 -26.12 18.10
N ASP A 215 -11.52 -26.40 17.60
CA ASP A 215 -10.37 -26.67 18.44
C ASP A 215 -9.77 -25.41 19.08
N LEU A 216 -9.99 -24.24 18.48
CA LEU A 216 -9.30 -23.02 18.89
C LEU A 216 -9.83 -22.48 20.23
N VAL A 217 -8.89 -22.06 21.07
CA VAL A 217 -9.15 -21.33 22.32
C VAL A 217 -9.01 -19.82 22.11
N PRO A 218 -9.71 -18.96 22.87
CA PRO A 218 -9.53 -17.50 22.79
C PRO A 218 -8.10 -17.06 23.11
N GLY A 219 -7.60 -16.07 22.35
CA GLY A 219 -6.30 -15.43 22.57
C GLY A 219 -6.34 -14.34 23.65
N LEU A 220 -5.31 -13.48 23.66
CA LEU A 220 -5.17 -12.34 24.58
C LEU A 220 -5.14 -10.98 23.85
N ALA A 221 -5.42 -10.94 22.55
CA ALA A 221 -5.48 -9.69 21.78
C ALA A 221 -6.89 -9.08 21.78
N LEU A 222 -6.95 -7.76 21.66
CA LEU A 222 -8.17 -7.00 21.41
C LEU A 222 -8.24 -6.64 19.93
N VAL A 223 -9.31 -7.06 19.26
CA VAL A 223 -9.62 -6.61 17.89
C VAL A 223 -10.45 -5.34 17.98
N LEU A 224 -10.10 -4.32 17.20
CA LEU A 224 -10.85 -3.07 17.09
C LEU A 224 -11.58 -3.05 15.75
N ASP A 225 -12.88 -3.37 15.76
CA ASP A 225 -13.70 -3.35 14.56
C ASP A 225 -14.35 -1.97 14.35
N PHE A 226 -13.90 -1.29 13.30
CA PHE A 226 -14.40 0.01 12.89
C PHE A 226 -15.65 -0.05 12.01
N ALA A 227 -15.95 -1.21 11.42
CA ALA A 227 -17.00 -1.38 10.42
C ALA A 227 -18.40 -1.02 10.94
N GLN A 228 -18.68 -1.39 12.20
CA GLN A 228 -20.01 -1.23 12.78
C GLN A 228 -20.32 0.22 13.17
N ASN A 229 -19.38 0.88 13.86
CA ASN A 229 -19.66 2.10 14.61
C ASN A 229 -18.88 3.34 14.15
N MET A 230 -17.80 3.18 13.37
CA MET A 230 -17.01 4.27 12.81
C MET A 230 -17.04 4.25 11.27
N ASN A 231 -18.24 4.35 10.71
CA ASN A 231 -18.53 4.24 9.28
C ASN A 231 -19.22 5.50 8.71
N ASN A 232 -18.97 6.68 9.28
CA ASN A 232 -19.56 7.93 8.80
C ASN A 232 -18.72 8.63 7.72
N ILE A 233 -19.41 9.20 6.73
CA ILE A 233 -18.86 10.23 5.83
C ILE A 233 -18.99 11.57 6.54
N ILE A 234 -17.89 12.08 7.09
CA ILE A 234 -17.85 13.29 7.93
C ILE A 234 -18.10 14.55 7.09
N SER A 235 -17.49 14.65 5.91
CA SER A 235 -17.73 15.77 5.00
C SER A 235 -17.42 15.44 3.55
N ILE A 236 -18.10 16.10 2.62
CA ILE A 236 -17.80 16.08 1.18
C ILE A 236 -17.56 17.53 0.75
N ASN A 237 -16.33 17.84 0.31
CA ASN A 237 -15.93 19.16 -0.16
C ASN A 237 -15.88 19.14 -1.69
N SER A 238 -17.05 19.19 -2.34
CA SER A 238 -17.17 18.99 -3.79
C SER A 238 -16.38 20.00 -4.63
N HIS A 239 -16.25 21.26 -4.19
CA HIS A 239 -15.43 22.27 -4.88
C HIS A 239 -13.93 22.02 -4.74
N ASP A 240 -13.49 21.32 -3.68
CA ASP A 240 -12.10 21.01 -3.42
C ASP A 240 -11.69 19.62 -3.95
N LEU A 241 -12.67 18.82 -4.36
CA LEU A 241 -12.50 17.44 -4.82
C LEU A 241 -11.91 16.55 -3.72
N ASP A 242 -12.45 16.64 -2.51
CA ASP A 242 -12.07 15.77 -1.39
C ASP A 242 -13.26 15.41 -0.49
N ALA A 243 -13.10 14.35 0.29
CA ALA A 243 -14.03 13.94 1.33
C ALA A 243 -13.27 13.54 2.60
N VAL A 244 -13.89 13.70 3.75
CA VAL A 244 -13.39 13.24 5.05
C VAL A 244 -14.30 12.11 5.53
N VAL A 245 -13.71 10.96 5.86
CA VAL A 245 -14.44 9.73 6.18
C VAL A 245 -13.81 9.02 7.38
N GLN A 246 -14.63 8.25 8.10
CA GLN A 246 -14.16 7.30 9.11
C GLN A 246 -13.72 5.97 8.47
N PRO A 247 -12.86 5.17 9.14
CA PRO A 247 -12.26 3.96 8.58
C PRO A 247 -13.26 2.89 8.12
N GLY A 248 -14.41 2.75 8.77
CA GLY A 248 -15.44 1.76 8.45
C GLY A 248 -16.29 2.09 7.22
N VAL A 249 -16.10 3.24 6.57
CA VAL A 249 -16.78 3.57 5.31
C VAL A 249 -16.25 2.66 4.21
N SER A 250 -17.13 2.02 3.44
CA SER A 250 -16.73 1.30 2.22
C SER A 250 -16.60 2.25 1.03
N TYR A 251 -15.68 1.95 0.10
CA TYR A 251 -15.45 2.84 -1.05
C TYR A 251 -16.68 2.97 -1.96
N ASP A 252 -17.46 1.90 -2.08
CA ASP A 252 -18.70 1.84 -2.84
C ASP A 252 -19.84 2.58 -2.14
N ALA A 253 -19.91 2.59 -0.80
CA ALA A 253 -20.84 3.44 -0.05
C ALA A 253 -20.53 4.93 -0.25
N LEU A 254 -19.25 5.33 -0.20
CA LEU A 254 -18.84 6.71 -0.52
C LEU A 254 -19.26 7.11 -1.94
N ASN A 255 -19.03 6.23 -2.92
CA ASN A 255 -19.42 6.49 -4.31
C ASN A 255 -20.94 6.51 -4.50
N ALA A 256 -21.69 5.67 -3.77
CA ALA A 256 -23.15 5.68 -3.76
C ALA A 256 -23.70 7.01 -3.21
N GLU A 257 -23.14 7.49 -2.10
CA GLU A 257 -23.51 8.77 -1.48
C GLU A 257 -23.27 9.95 -2.43
N LEU A 258 -22.10 9.99 -3.10
CA LEU A 258 -21.79 11.02 -4.09
C LEU A 258 -22.82 11.03 -5.22
N LYS A 259 -23.19 9.85 -5.72
CA LYS A 259 -24.20 9.68 -6.77
C LYS A 259 -25.58 10.12 -6.31
N GLU A 260 -26.02 9.72 -5.11
CA GLU A 260 -27.33 10.09 -4.55
C GLU A 260 -27.48 11.61 -4.38
N ARG A 261 -26.40 12.28 -3.96
CA ARG A 261 -26.35 13.75 -3.84
C ARG A 261 -26.21 14.48 -5.18
N GLY A 262 -26.10 13.76 -6.30
CA GLY A 262 -25.89 14.36 -7.62
C GLY A 262 -24.53 15.05 -7.78
N ILE A 263 -23.53 14.64 -6.99
CA ILE A 263 -22.17 15.19 -7.05
C ILE A 263 -21.41 14.42 -8.14
N PRO A 264 -20.93 15.08 -9.22
CA PRO A 264 -20.31 14.41 -10.37
C PRO A 264 -18.84 14.05 -10.09
N LEU A 265 -18.57 13.49 -8.91
CA LEU A 265 -17.26 13.05 -8.44
C LEU A 265 -17.35 11.59 -7.97
N PHE A 266 -16.21 10.93 -7.87
CA PHE A 266 -16.09 9.60 -7.29
C PHE A 266 -14.72 9.42 -6.63
N PHE A 267 -14.62 8.49 -5.68
CA PHE A 267 -13.37 7.97 -5.16
C PHE A 267 -12.89 6.82 -6.05
N PRO A 268 -11.69 6.92 -6.67
CA PRO A 268 -11.31 6.04 -7.77
C PRO A 268 -10.72 4.69 -7.37
N VAL A 269 -10.19 4.56 -6.15
CA VAL A 269 -9.53 3.33 -5.70
C VAL A 269 -10.61 2.26 -5.44
N ASP A 270 -10.58 1.19 -6.22
CA ASP A 270 -11.63 0.17 -6.30
C ASP A 270 -11.07 -1.26 -6.22
N PRO A 271 -10.63 -1.71 -5.03
CA PRO A 271 -10.27 -3.10 -4.80
C PRO A 271 -11.55 -3.97 -4.75
N ALA A 272 -11.52 -5.10 -4.04
CA ALA A 272 -12.68 -5.97 -3.89
C ALA A 272 -13.92 -5.22 -3.34
N PRO A 273 -15.13 -5.45 -3.87
CA PRO A 273 -16.37 -4.85 -3.36
C PRO A 273 -16.53 -5.02 -1.85
N GLY A 274 -17.04 -3.99 -1.17
CA GLY A 274 -17.19 -3.98 0.28
C GLY A 274 -15.91 -3.62 1.07
N ALA A 275 -14.76 -3.47 0.42
CA ALA A 275 -13.54 -3.00 1.07
C ALA A 275 -13.75 -1.62 1.72
N GLN A 276 -13.26 -1.50 2.95
CA GLN A 276 -13.41 -0.31 3.79
C GLN A 276 -12.12 0.51 3.84
N ILE A 277 -12.27 1.83 3.94
CA ILE A 277 -11.18 2.81 3.81
C ILE A 277 -10.05 2.54 4.81
N GLY A 278 -10.35 2.16 6.04
CA GLY A 278 -9.34 1.82 7.05
C GLY A 278 -8.46 0.65 6.63
N GLY A 279 -9.06 -0.45 6.18
CA GLY A 279 -8.35 -1.61 5.63
C GLY A 279 -7.56 -1.26 4.37
N MET A 280 -8.16 -0.47 3.46
CA MET A 280 -7.48 0.00 2.24
C MET A 280 -6.24 0.84 2.56
N ILE A 281 -6.29 1.69 3.59
CA ILE A 281 -5.12 2.43 4.08
C ILE A 281 -4.11 1.47 4.69
N GLY A 282 -4.56 0.53 5.54
CA GLY A 282 -3.72 -0.46 6.20
C GLY A 282 -2.86 -1.25 5.22
N THR A 283 -3.41 -1.66 4.08
CA THR A 283 -2.73 -2.45 3.04
C THR A 283 -2.10 -1.62 1.92
N GLY A 284 -2.40 -0.33 1.84
CA GLY A 284 -2.00 0.47 0.68
C GLY A 284 -2.68 0.04 -0.61
N ALA A 285 -3.95 -0.38 -0.53
CA ALA A 285 -4.73 -0.99 -1.61
C ALA A 285 -4.63 -0.27 -2.97
N SER A 286 -4.65 -1.08 -4.02
CA SER A 286 -4.75 -0.68 -5.43
C SER A 286 -6.20 -0.84 -5.92
N GLY A 287 -6.39 -1.23 -7.18
CA GLY A 287 -7.70 -1.44 -7.82
C GLY A 287 -7.59 -1.34 -9.33
N THR A 288 -8.68 -1.63 -10.04
CA THR A 288 -8.68 -1.61 -11.52
C THR A 288 -8.43 -0.23 -12.11
N ASN A 289 -8.68 0.83 -11.34
CA ASN A 289 -8.45 2.21 -11.78
C ASN A 289 -7.04 2.75 -11.43
N ALA A 290 -6.17 1.95 -10.80
CA ALA A 290 -4.86 2.40 -10.31
C ALA A 290 -3.95 2.93 -11.42
N VAL A 291 -3.97 2.32 -12.61
CA VAL A 291 -3.21 2.79 -13.79
C VAL A 291 -3.47 4.27 -14.14
N ARG A 292 -4.65 4.79 -13.83
CA ARG A 292 -5.02 6.19 -14.09
C ARG A 292 -4.93 7.09 -12.87
N TYR A 293 -5.33 6.60 -11.70
CA TYR A 293 -5.53 7.43 -10.51
C TYR A 293 -4.55 7.15 -9.37
N GLY A 294 -3.67 6.15 -9.53
CA GLY A 294 -2.78 5.66 -8.48
C GLY A 294 -3.51 4.86 -7.40
N THR A 295 -2.76 4.46 -6.38
CA THR A 295 -3.27 3.60 -5.28
C THR A 295 -3.77 4.44 -4.10
N MET A 296 -4.06 3.81 -2.95
CA MET A 296 -4.32 4.51 -1.70
C MET A 296 -3.20 5.49 -1.32
N ARG A 297 -1.95 5.15 -1.65
CA ARG A 297 -0.81 6.05 -1.41
C ARG A 297 -1.03 7.39 -2.10
N ASP A 298 -1.61 7.39 -3.31
CA ASP A 298 -1.83 8.60 -4.10
C ASP A 298 -3.15 9.29 -3.80
N ASN A 299 -4.15 8.57 -3.31
CA ASN A 299 -5.50 9.08 -3.10
C ASN A 299 -5.80 9.53 -1.66
N VAL A 300 -4.88 9.32 -0.72
CA VAL A 300 -4.98 9.88 0.64
C VAL A 300 -4.32 11.27 0.70
N LEU A 301 -5.06 12.24 1.25
CA LEU A 301 -4.57 13.59 1.54
C LEU A 301 -4.10 13.78 2.97
N ASN A 302 -4.71 13.14 3.96
CA ASN A 302 -4.35 13.30 5.37
C ASN A 302 -4.97 12.14 6.15
N LEU A 303 -4.33 11.75 7.24
CA LEU A 303 -4.85 10.78 8.20
C LEU A 303 -4.90 11.40 9.60
N THR A 304 -5.94 11.10 10.36
CA THR A 304 -5.93 11.24 11.81
C THR A 304 -5.60 9.87 12.41
N VAL A 305 -4.54 9.80 13.20
CA VAL A 305 -3.97 8.55 13.70
C VAL A 305 -3.80 8.61 15.21
N VAL A 306 -4.20 7.53 15.90
CA VAL A 306 -3.89 7.30 17.32
C VAL A 306 -2.61 6.48 17.42
N LEU A 307 -1.59 7.04 18.06
CA LEU A 307 -0.29 6.39 18.29
C LEU A 307 -0.34 5.48 19.52
N ALA A 308 0.64 4.60 19.71
CA ALA A 308 0.66 3.62 20.82
C ALA A 308 0.67 4.26 22.22
N ASN A 309 1.06 5.53 22.34
CA ASN A 309 0.98 6.31 23.58
C ASN A 309 -0.39 6.98 23.81
N GLY A 310 -1.36 6.79 22.90
CA GLY A 310 -2.67 7.43 22.90
C GLY A 310 -2.70 8.85 22.34
N GLU A 311 -1.59 9.38 21.83
CA GLU A 311 -1.57 10.70 21.17
C GLU A 311 -2.30 10.65 19.83
N VAL A 312 -3.13 11.66 19.58
CA VAL A 312 -3.84 11.84 18.30
C VAL A 312 -3.06 12.83 17.44
N ILE A 313 -2.59 12.37 16.29
CA ILE A 313 -1.90 13.21 15.32
C ILE A 313 -2.72 13.36 14.04
N LYS A 314 -2.51 14.47 13.32
CA LYS A 314 -2.85 14.59 11.90
C LYS A 314 -1.57 14.56 11.09
N THR A 315 -1.50 13.69 10.08
CA THR A 315 -0.27 13.50 9.29
C THR A 315 0.10 14.74 8.49
N ARG A 316 -0.91 15.54 8.08
CA ARG A 316 -0.73 16.85 7.44
C ARG A 316 -2.02 17.68 7.43
N GLN A 317 -1.96 18.86 6.84
CA GLN A 317 -3.15 19.69 6.57
C GLN A 317 -3.84 19.25 5.26
N ARG A 318 -5.11 19.65 5.07
CA ARG A 318 -5.96 19.26 3.93
C ARG A 318 -5.43 19.69 2.55
N ALA A 319 -4.54 20.68 2.48
CA ALA A 319 -4.03 21.21 1.22
C ALA A 319 -3.37 20.12 0.34
N LYS A 320 -3.73 20.08 -0.95
CA LYS A 320 -3.20 19.10 -1.92
C LYS A 320 -1.69 19.16 -2.08
N LYS A 321 -1.11 20.36 -1.97
CA LYS A 321 0.33 20.59 -1.96
C LYS A 321 0.73 21.02 -0.56
N SER A 322 1.67 20.28 0.02
CA SER A 322 2.41 20.67 1.22
C SER A 322 3.89 20.35 1.00
N SER A 323 4.76 21.17 1.56
CA SER A 323 6.21 20.92 1.63
C SER A 323 6.73 21.16 3.06
N VAL A 324 5.82 21.18 4.03
CA VAL A 324 6.15 21.33 5.45
C VAL A 324 6.49 19.96 5.99
N GLY A 325 7.77 19.60 5.91
CA GLY A 325 8.29 18.30 6.34
C GLY A 325 7.94 17.13 5.41
N PRO A 326 8.35 15.91 5.79
CA PRO A 326 7.98 14.69 5.08
C PRO A 326 6.47 14.42 5.12
N ASP A 327 5.94 13.74 4.11
CA ASP A 327 4.54 13.29 4.11
C ASP A 327 4.39 12.05 4.99
N LEU A 328 4.07 12.27 6.27
CA LEU A 328 3.87 11.18 7.23
C LEU A 328 2.69 10.28 6.88
N SER A 329 1.76 10.69 6.00
CA SER A 329 0.67 9.81 5.57
C SER A 329 1.22 8.56 4.89
N ARG A 330 2.33 8.70 4.14
CA ARG A 330 3.00 7.58 3.46
C ARG A 330 3.64 6.59 4.43
N LEU A 331 3.87 6.96 5.69
CA LEU A 331 4.38 6.06 6.72
C LEU A 331 3.29 5.11 7.24
N PHE A 332 2.04 5.56 7.29
CA PHE A 332 0.92 4.76 7.82
C PHE A 332 0.18 3.96 6.74
N ILE A 333 0.26 4.38 5.47
CA ILE A 333 -0.37 3.67 4.35
C ILE A 333 0.48 2.44 3.99
N GLY A 334 -0.11 1.25 4.11
CA GLY A 334 0.62 -0.02 3.96
C GLY A 334 1.37 -0.43 5.23
N ALA A 335 1.07 0.18 6.40
CA ALA A 335 1.70 -0.18 7.67
C ALA A 335 0.92 -1.26 8.44
N GLU A 336 -0.22 -1.73 7.92
CA GLU A 336 -1.04 -2.78 8.52
C GLU A 336 -1.39 -2.54 10.00
N GLY A 337 -1.53 -1.27 10.40
CA GLY A 337 -1.82 -0.93 11.79
C GLY A 337 -0.64 -1.09 12.77
N THR A 338 0.55 -1.48 12.29
CA THR A 338 1.74 -1.72 13.14
C THR A 338 2.33 -0.44 13.73
N LEU A 339 2.07 0.73 13.13
CA LEU A 339 2.64 2.01 13.55
C LEU A 339 1.61 2.96 14.20
N GLY A 340 0.32 2.68 14.07
CA GLY A 340 -0.75 3.54 14.55
C GLY A 340 -2.12 3.11 14.03
N ILE A 341 -3.17 3.60 14.69
CA ILE A 341 -4.56 3.26 14.38
C ILE A 341 -5.23 4.46 13.69
N VAL A 342 -5.64 4.28 12.43
CA VAL A 342 -6.29 5.33 11.64
C VAL A 342 -7.75 5.47 12.06
N THR A 343 -8.18 6.69 12.40
CA THR A 343 -9.56 6.98 12.85
C THR A 343 -10.32 7.96 11.95
N GLU A 344 -9.62 8.67 11.07
CA GLU A 344 -10.22 9.52 10.03
C GLU A 344 -9.26 9.62 8.84
N ALA A 345 -9.80 9.65 7.63
CA ALA A 345 -9.04 9.86 6.41
C ALA A 345 -9.64 10.99 5.58
N THR A 346 -8.79 11.86 5.04
CA THR A 346 -9.15 12.79 3.97
C THR A 346 -8.74 12.18 2.64
N LEU A 347 -9.69 11.94 1.75
CA LEU A 347 -9.52 11.27 0.46
C LEU A 347 -9.69 12.23 -0.70
N LYS A 348 -8.88 12.08 -1.76
CA LYS A 348 -9.07 12.77 -3.03
C LYS A 348 -10.28 12.18 -3.76
N LEU A 349 -11.11 13.05 -4.32
CA LEU A 349 -12.14 12.67 -5.28
C LEU A 349 -11.70 13.06 -6.69
N ALA A 350 -12.12 12.27 -7.68
CA ALA A 350 -11.89 12.51 -9.09
C ALA A 350 -13.22 12.88 -9.79
N PRO A 351 -13.20 13.67 -10.87
CA PRO A 351 -14.37 13.88 -11.71
C PRO A 351 -14.89 12.56 -12.29
N LEU A 352 -16.19 12.31 -12.16
CA LEU A 352 -16.84 11.16 -12.79
C LEU A 352 -17.08 11.46 -14.27
N LEU A 353 -16.32 10.81 -15.14
CA LEU A 353 -16.38 11.00 -16.60
C LEU A 353 -17.16 9.86 -17.26
N PRO A 354 -17.80 10.09 -18.42
CA PRO A 354 -18.34 9.02 -19.24
C PRO A 354 -17.29 7.95 -19.53
N SER A 355 -17.71 6.69 -19.55
CA SER A 355 -16.83 5.56 -19.79
C SER A 355 -17.44 4.54 -20.73
N THR A 356 -16.58 3.78 -21.39
CA THR A 356 -16.94 2.64 -22.24
C THR A 356 -15.84 1.59 -22.14
N VAL A 357 -16.07 0.38 -22.65
CA VAL A 357 -15.13 -0.73 -22.54
C VAL A 357 -14.90 -1.44 -23.87
N ALA A 358 -13.75 -2.09 -23.98
CA ALA A 358 -13.40 -2.95 -25.10
C ALA A 358 -12.70 -4.23 -24.63
N VAL A 359 -12.72 -5.26 -25.48
CA VAL A 359 -11.97 -6.50 -25.28
C VAL A 359 -11.14 -6.80 -26.53
N SER A 360 -9.92 -7.30 -26.34
CA SER A 360 -9.08 -7.83 -27.42
C SER A 360 -8.44 -9.14 -26.97
N SER A 361 -8.47 -10.17 -27.81
CA SER A 361 -7.86 -11.47 -27.53
C SER A 361 -6.52 -11.63 -28.24
N PHE A 362 -5.61 -12.40 -27.64
CA PHE A 362 -4.23 -12.56 -28.07
C PHE A 362 -3.89 -14.04 -28.24
N PRO A 363 -2.90 -14.39 -29.07
CA PRO A 363 -2.47 -15.78 -29.24
C PRO A 363 -1.73 -16.32 -28.00
N THR A 364 -1.06 -15.45 -27.24
CA THR A 364 -0.27 -15.82 -26.05
C THR A 364 -0.41 -14.78 -24.94
N ILE A 365 -0.11 -15.17 -23.70
CA ILE A 365 -0.12 -14.24 -22.55
C ILE A 365 0.98 -13.17 -22.70
N ALA A 366 2.12 -13.55 -23.28
CA ALA A 366 3.22 -12.63 -23.60
C ALA A 366 2.77 -11.50 -24.52
N ALA A 367 2.01 -11.81 -25.58
CA ALA A 367 1.49 -10.82 -26.52
C ALA A 367 0.47 -9.86 -25.86
N ALA A 368 -0.42 -10.39 -25.02
CA ALA A 368 -1.35 -9.57 -24.25
C ALA A 368 -0.63 -8.64 -23.26
N ALA A 369 0.37 -9.15 -22.54
CA ALA A 369 1.16 -8.38 -21.59
C ALA A 369 2.02 -7.30 -22.29
N ALA A 370 2.61 -7.63 -23.45
CA ALA A 370 3.34 -6.67 -24.27
C ALA A 370 2.43 -5.54 -24.77
N ALA A 371 1.20 -5.87 -25.21
CA ALA A 371 0.22 -4.86 -25.58
C ALA A 371 -0.14 -3.94 -24.41
N ALA A 372 -0.35 -4.48 -23.19
CA ALA A 372 -0.63 -3.68 -22.00
C ALA A 372 0.50 -2.69 -21.68
N ARG A 373 1.75 -3.17 -21.67
CA ARG A 373 2.95 -2.32 -21.53
C ARG A 373 2.98 -1.22 -22.60
N ASP A 374 2.78 -1.58 -23.86
CA ASP A 374 2.87 -0.64 -24.97
C ASP A 374 1.76 0.41 -24.92
N LEU A 375 0.54 0.06 -24.49
CA LEU A 375 -0.55 1.02 -24.26
C LEU A 375 -0.15 2.10 -23.25
N VAL A 376 0.49 1.70 -22.15
CA VAL A 376 0.99 2.64 -21.12
C VAL A 376 2.14 3.48 -21.69
N GLN A 377 3.13 2.86 -22.34
CA GLN A 377 4.29 3.57 -22.89
C GLN A 377 3.93 4.60 -23.96
N HIS A 378 2.88 4.34 -24.74
CA HIS A 378 2.38 5.29 -25.75
C HIS A 378 1.43 6.35 -25.17
N GLY A 379 1.21 6.35 -23.85
CA GLY A 379 0.37 7.35 -23.17
C GLY A 379 -1.08 7.30 -23.62
N ILE A 380 -1.65 6.09 -23.80
CA ILE A 380 -3.09 5.95 -24.01
C ILE A 380 -3.81 6.19 -22.69
N SER A 381 -4.82 7.08 -22.68
CA SER A 381 -5.51 7.48 -21.44
C SER A 381 -6.61 6.49 -21.05
N LEU A 382 -6.21 5.28 -20.68
CA LEU A 382 -7.13 4.24 -20.20
C LEU A 382 -7.44 4.42 -18.72
N ALA A 383 -8.68 4.14 -18.33
CA ALA A 383 -9.07 4.06 -16.92
C ALA A 383 -8.66 2.73 -16.30
N CYS A 384 -8.72 1.63 -17.08
CA CYS A 384 -8.33 0.29 -16.64
C CYS A 384 -7.67 -0.47 -17.80
N ILE A 385 -6.69 -1.31 -17.47
CA ILE A 385 -6.02 -2.24 -18.39
C ILE A 385 -5.91 -3.58 -17.68
N GLU A 386 -6.90 -4.45 -17.91
CA GLU A 386 -7.01 -5.72 -17.19
C GLU A 386 -6.68 -6.88 -18.12
N LEU A 387 -5.84 -7.82 -17.69
CA LEU A 387 -5.51 -9.03 -18.44
C LEU A 387 -6.11 -10.24 -17.73
N LEU A 388 -6.84 -11.07 -18.49
CA LEU A 388 -7.23 -12.42 -18.09
C LEU A 388 -6.48 -13.41 -18.98
N ASP A 389 -5.89 -14.46 -18.40
CA ASP A 389 -5.34 -15.55 -19.20
C ASP A 389 -6.47 -16.45 -19.75
N ASP A 390 -6.10 -17.42 -20.59
CA ASP A 390 -7.07 -18.36 -21.17
C ASP A 390 -7.83 -19.16 -20.12
N VAL A 391 -7.17 -19.60 -19.04
CA VAL A 391 -7.82 -20.36 -17.95
C VAL A 391 -8.86 -19.48 -17.23
N MET A 392 -8.51 -18.22 -16.93
CA MET A 392 -9.43 -17.27 -16.32
C MET A 392 -10.60 -16.90 -17.25
N VAL A 393 -10.35 -16.75 -18.56
CA VAL A 393 -11.43 -16.55 -19.54
C VAL A 393 -12.37 -17.74 -19.57
N ASP A 394 -11.87 -18.97 -19.53
CA ASP A 394 -12.73 -20.15 -19.46
C ASP A 394 -13.54 -20.20 -18.16
N ALA A 395 -12.89 -19.96 -17.02
CA ALA A 395 -13.55 -19.92 -15.72
C ALA A 395 -14.72 -18.92 -15.69
N THR A 396 -14.48 -17.70 -16.18
CA THR A 396 -15.52 -16.66 -16.24
C THR A 396 -16.61 -16.98 -17.26
N ASN A 397 -16.29 -17.61 -18.39
CA ASN A 397 -17.29 -18.09 -19.36
C ASN A 397 -18.23 -19.13 -18.75
N GLN A 398 -17.72 -20.07 -17.95
CA GLN A 398 -18.53 -21.11 -17.30
C GLN A 398 -19.52 -20.51 -16.28
N GLN A 399 -19.17 -19.36 -15.68
CA GLN A 399 -19.96 -18.68 -14.65
C GLN A 399 -20.83 -17.53 -15.17
N ALA A 400 -20.68 -17.14 -16.43
CA ALA A 400 -21.42 -16.01 -17.02
C ALA A 400 -22.96 -16.21 -17.03
N GLY A 401 -23.43 -17.45 -16.91
CA GLY A 401 -24.85 -17.80 -16.95
C GLY A 401 -25.40 -18.02 -18.36
N LYS A 402 -26.60 -18.61 -18.46
CA LYS A 402 -27.20 -18.97 -19.75
C LYS A 402 -27.54 -17.72 -20.58
N GLY A 403 -27.04 -17.67 -21.82
CA GLY A 403 -27.32 -16.58 -22.77
C GLY A 403 -26.45 -15.34 -22.55
N ALA A 404 -25.54 -15.36 -21.58
CA ALA A 404 -24.55 -14.30 -21.42
C ALA A 404 -23.49 -14.38 -22.53
N ARG A 405 -22.84 -13.23 -22.77
CA ARG A 405 -21.75 -13.12 -23.73
C ARG A 405 -20.53 -13.87 -23.20
N THR A 406 -19.98 -14.76 -24.02
CA THR A 406 -18.71 -15.45 -23.75
C THR A 406 -17.60 -14.96 -24.69
N TRP A 407 -16.36 -15.24 -24.30
CA TRP A 407 -15.17 -14.83 -25.03
C TRP A 407 -14.39 -16.05 -25.53
N PRO A 408 -13.62 -15.92 -26.63
CA PRO A 408 -12.69 -16.97 -27.02
C PRO A 408 -11.74 -17.30 -25.87
N VAL A 409 -11.57 -18.59 -25.56
CA VAL A 409 -10.65 -19.08 -24.52
C VAL A 409 -9.20 -18.83 -24.95
N LYS A 410 -8.76 -17.59 -24.74
CA LYS A 410 -7.48 -17.01 -25.13
C LYS A 410 -7.14 -15.88 -24.16
N PRO A 411 -5.85 -15.61 -23.91
CA PRO A 411 -5.44 -14.43 -23.15
C PRO A 411 -6.06 -13.18 -23.74
N SER A 412 -6.70 -12.36 -22.91
CA SER A 412 -7.51 -11.23 -23.37
C SER A 412 -7.31 -10.00 -22.49
N LEU A 413 -7.23 -8.83 -23.13
CA LEU A 413 -7.25 -7.54 -22.45
C LEU A 413 -8.68 -7.01 -22.39
N PHE A 414 -9.13 -6.64 -21.19
CA PHE A 414 -10.35 -5.90 -20.89
C PHE A 414 -9.97 -4.45 -20.56
N LEU A 415 -10.39 -3.53 -21.41
CA LEU A 415 -9.94 -2.15 -21.41
C LEU A 415 -11.11 -1.23 -21.08
N LYS A 416 -10.91 -0.28 -20.17
CA LYS A 416 -11.90 0.77 -19.87
C LYS A 416 -11.37 2.12 -20.32
N PHE A 417 -12.15 2.81 -21.14
CA PHE A 417 -11.90 4.17 -21.61
C PHE A 417 -12.73 5.13 -20.79
N SER A 418 -12.19 6.32 -20.50
CA SER A 418 -12.92 7.35 -19.77
C SER A 418 -12.51 8.74 -20.22
N GLY A 419 -13.49 9.57 -20.60
CA GLY A 419 -13.25 10.90 -21.16
C GLY A 419 -14.44 11.47 -21.91
N THR A 420 -14.20 12.52 -22.70
CA THR A 420 -15.19 12.99 -23.67
C THR A 420 -15.33 11.99 -24.82
N LYS A 421 -16.42 12.08 -25.59
CA LYS A 421 -16.65 11.18 -26.73
C LYS A 421 -15.51 11.27 -27.75
N GLU A 422 -15.02 12.47 -28.01
CA GLU A 422 -13.94 12.75 -28.97
C GLU A 422 -12.60 12.17 -28.48
N GLN A 423 -12.30 12.32 -27.19
CA GLN A 423 -11.08 11.77 -26.60
C GLN A 423 -11.10 10.24 -26.61
N MET A 424 -12.22 9.64 -26.19
CA MET A 424 -12.36 8.19 -26.18
C MET A 424 -12.24 7.61 -27.60
N GLN A 425 -12.83 8.24 -28.61
CA GLN A 425 -12.71 7.79 -30.00
C GLN A 425 -11.26 7.73 -30.47
N LEU A 426 -10.47 8.79 -30.19
CA LEU A 426 -9.05 8.82 -30.53
C LEU A 426 -8.25 7.74 -29.79
N ASP A 427 -8.51 7.58 -28.49
CA ASP A 427 -7.83 6.57 -27.69
C ASP A 427 -8.17 5.14 -28.16
N ILE A 428 -9.43 4.86 -28.52
CA ILE A 428 -9.85 3.57 -29.09
C ILE A 428 -9.10 3.26 -30.39
N GLU A 429 -8.98 4.23 -31.30
CA GLU A 429 -8.27 4.06 -32.56
C GLU A 429 -6.78 3.76 -32.35
N ARG A 430 -6.15 4.45 -31.40
CA ARG A 430 -4.74 4.22 -31.03
C ARG A 430 -4.56 2.88 -30.34
N THR A 431 -5.45 2.52 -29.41
CA THR A 431 -5.47 1.20 -28.75
C THR A 431 -5.55 0.09 -29.79
N LYS A 432 -6.50 0.18 -30.75
CA LYS A 432 -6.67 -0.85 -31.78
C LYS A 432 -5.39 -1.08 -32.59
N LYS A 433 -4.66 -0.01 -32.93
CA LYS A 433 -3.37 -0.13 -33.63
C LYS A 433 -2.33 -0.85 -32.76
N ILE A 434 -2.20 -0.47 -31.49
CA ILE A 434 -1.23 -1.07 -30.56
C ILE A 434 -1.56 -2.54 -30.30
N THR A 435 -2.83 -2.88 -30.07
CA THR A 435 -3.24 -4.28 -29.88
C THR A 435 -2.96 -5.10 -31.14
N GLN A 436 -3.24 -4.58 -32.33
CA GLN A 436 -2.93 -5.26 -33.60
C GLN A 436 -1.43 -5.46 -33.83
N SER A 437 -0.61 -4.47 -33.50
CA SER A 437 0.86 -4.58 -33.58
C SER A 437 1.43 -5.63 -32.63
N ASN A 438 0.70 -5.97 -31.57
CA ASN A 438 1.00 -7.04 -30.63
C ASN A 438 0.13 -8.30 -30.89
N GLU A 439 -0.25 -8.56 -32.14
CA GLU A 439 -0.98 -9.78 -32.57
C GLU A 439 -2.41 -9.93 -32.00
N GLY A 440 -2.94 -8.87 -31.40
CA GLY A 440 -4.31 -8.81 -30.89
C GLY A 440 -5.36 -8.89 -31.99
N SER A 441 -6.44 -9.61 -31.71
CA SER A 441 -7.55 -9.88 -32.62
C SER A 441 -8.89 -9.83 -31.89
N GLY A 442 -10.00 -9.85 -32.64
CA GLY A 442 -11.34 -9.89 -32.05
C GLY A 442 -11.73 -8.64 -31.26
N PHE A 443 -11.15 -7.47 -31.59
CA PHE A 443 -11.41 -6.22 -30.89
C PHE A 443 -12.90 -5.88 -30.87
N ALA A 444 -13.53 -6.06 -29.71
CA ALA A 444 -14.95 -5.83 -29.48
C ALA A 444 -15.14 -4.59 -28.60
N PHE A 445 -15.96 -3.65 -29.05
CA PHE A 445 -16.23 -2.40 -28.37
C PHE A 445 -17.70 -2.32 -27.96
N ALA A 446 -17.97 -1.85 -26.73
CA ALA A 446 -19.34 -1.68 -26.25
C ALA A 446 -20.08 -0.59 -27.04
N ARG A 447 -21.26 -0.90 -27.58
CA ARG A 447 -22.06 0.08 -28.34
C ARG A 447 -22.96 0.94 -27.44
N ASN A 448 -23.18 0.52 -26.20
CA ASN A 448 -24.02 1.17 -25.21
C ASN A 448 -23.63 0.71 -23.79
N ASP A 449 -24.20 1.35 -22.78
CA ASP A 449 -23.88 1.11 -21.37
C ASP A 449 -24.19 -0.33 -20.94
N LYS A 450 -25.27 -0.92 -21.44
CA LYS A 450 -25.63 -2.32 -21.12
C LYS A 450 -24.55 -3.28 -21.63
N GLU A 451 -24.12 -3.13 -22.88
CA GLU A 451 -23.04 -3.94 -23.44
C GLU A 451 -21.72 -3.68 -22.70
N ALA A 452 -21.49 -2.46 -22.22
CA ALA A 452 -20.31 -2.14 -21.42
C ALA A 452 -20.32 -2.85 -20.05
N GLU A 453 -21.47 -2.88 -19.38
CA GLU A 453 -21.67 -3.63 -18.15
C GLU A 453 -21.49 -5.13 -18.36
N GLU A 454 -22.07 -5.71 -19.41
CA GLU A 454 -21.93 -7.14 -19.76
C GLU A 454 -20.46 -7.51 -20.02
N ILE A 455 -19.73 -6.69 -20.77
CA ILE A 455 -18.30 -6.90 -21.05
C ILE A 455 -17.48 -6.81 -19.75
N TRP A 456 -17.73 -5.78 -18.94
CA TRP A 456 -16.96 -5.55 -17.71
C TRP A 456 -17.31 -6.56 -16.60
N HIS A 457 -18.50 -7.16 -16.66
CA HIS A 457 -18.95 -8.17 -15.71
C HIS A 457 -18.01 -9.38 -15.68
N SER A 458 -17.55 -9.87 -16.85
CA SER A 458 -16.57 -10.97 -16.94
C SER A 458 -15.32 -10.71 -16.10
N ARG A 459 -14.81 -9.47 -16.11
CA ARG A 459 -13.67 -9.07 -15.26
C ARG A 459 -14.04 -8.98 -13.78
N LYS A 460 -15.23 -8.47 -13.45
CA LYS A 460 -15.68 -8.30 -12.05
C LYS A 460 -15.85 -9.63 -11.30
N ILE A 461 -16.23 -10.70 -12.00
CA ILE A 461 -16.47 -12.01 -11.39
C ILE A 461 -15.25 -12.93 -11.39
N ALA A 462 -14.07 -12.44 -11.83
CA ALA A 462 -12.88 -13.26 -12.05
C ALA A 462 -12.46 -14.08 -10.81
N LEU A 463 -12.34 -13.44 -9.64
CA LEU A 463 -11.96 -14.12 -8.40
C LEU A 463 -12.93 -15.27 -8.05
N TRP A 464 -14.23 -14.98 -8.03
CA TRP A 464 -15.26 -15.98 -7.73
C TRP A 464 -15.28 -17.11 -8.76
N SER A 465 -15.09 -16.77 -10.03
CA SER A 465 -15.05 -17.75 -11.11
C SER A 465 -13.86 -18.70 -10.97
N ALA A 466 -12.70 -18.19 -10.52
CA ALA A 466 -11.51 -18.98 -10.28
C ALA A 466 -11.68 -19.93 -9.11
N ILE A 467 -12.20 -19.45 -7.98
CA ILE A 467 -12.42 -20.25 -6.77
C ILE A 467 -13.37 -21.42 -7.08
N GLU A 468 -14.44 -21.18 -7.84
CA GLU A 468 -15.42 -22.22 -8.19
C GLU A 468 -14.99 -23.10 -9.37
N TYR A 469 -13.89 -22.77 -10.05
CA TYR A 469 -13.46 -23.44 -11.27
C TYR A 469 -13.13 -24.92 -11.05
N VAL A 470 -12.51 -25.23 -9.91
CA VAL A 470 -12.19 -26.60 -9.50
C VAL A 470 -12.99 -26.94 -8.25
N LYS A 471 -14.05 -27.73 -8.40
CA LYS A 471 -14.94 -28.10 -7.30
C LYS A 471 -14.17 -28.72 -6.13
N GLY A 472 -14.35 -28.14 -4.94
CA GLY A 472 -13.74 -28.59 -3.69
C GLY A 472 -12.27 -28.20 -3.53
N ALA A 473 -11.71 -27.39 -4.42
CA ALA A 473 -10.39 -26.81 -4.24
C ALA A 473 -10.43 -25.63 -3.27
N LYS A 474 -9.33 -25.46 -2.54
CA LYS A 474 -8.92 -24.21 -1.91
C LYS A 474 -8.13 -23.39 -2.93
N CYS A 475 -7.97 -22.10 -2.66
CA CYS A 475 -7.27 -21.16 -3.52
C CYS A 475 -6.20 -20.41 -2.73
N TRP A 476 -4.96 -20.45 -3.19
CA TRP A 476 -3.93 -19.51 -2.76
C TRP A 476 -3.91 -18.35 -3.76
N VAL A 477 -4.34 -17.18 -3.31
CA VAL A 477 -4.32 -15.96 -4.12
C VAL A 477 -2.99 -15.29 -3.94
N THR A 478 -2.25 -15.11 -5.03
CA THR A 478 -0.93 -14.50 -4.99
C THR A 478 -0.96 -13.07 -5.50
N ASP A 479 0.07 -12.28 -5.17
CA ASP A 479 0.17 -10.89 -5.62
C ASP A 479 1.62 -10.42 -5.83
N VAL A 480 1.98 -10.16 -7.09
CA VAL A 480 3.32 -9.64 -7.46
C VAL A 480 3.23 -8.51 -8.46
N CYS A 481 4.20 -7.60 -8.39
CA CYS A 481 4.32 -6.48 -9.33
C CYS A 481 5.77 -6.30 -9.78
N VAL A 482 5.97 -5.92 -11.04
CA VAL A 482 7.28 -5.64 -11.63
C VAL A 482 7.23 -4.39 -12.50
N PRO A 483 8.40 -3.76 -12.79
CA PRO A 483 8.48 -2.76 -13.83
C PRO A 483 7.84 -3.25 -15.14
N LEU A 484 7.07 -2.40 -15.81
CA LEU A 484 6.32 -2.75 -17.03
C LEU A 484 7.19 -3.37 -18.15
N SER A 485 8.49 -3.07 -18.18
CA SER A 485 9.44 -3.68 -19.11
C SER A 485 9.65 -5.19 -18.86
N ARG A 486 9.54 -5.64 -17.62
CA ARG A 486 9.71 -7.05 -17.18
C ARG A 486 8.38 -7.80 -17.08
N PHE A 487 7.25 -7.10 -17.04
CA PHE A 487 5.92 -7.70 -16.89
C PHE A 487 5.62 -8.85 -17.89
N PRO A 488 5.87 -8.71 -19.21
CA PRO A 488 5.63 -9.81 -20.14
C PRO A 488 6.49 -11.06 -19.88
N GLU A 489 7.73 -10.89 -19.40
CA GLU A 489 8.65 -11.99 -19.07
C GLU A 489 8.14 -12.73 -17.82
N LEU A 490 7.90 -12.01 -16.73
CA LEU A 490 7.46 -12.59 -15.45
C LEU A 490 6.17 -13.40 -15.59
N ILE A 491 5.14 -12.83 -16.22
CA ILE A 491 3.82 -13.48 -16.32
C ILE A 491 3.86 -14.72 -17.21
N THR A 492 4.70 -14.71 -18.25
CA THR A 492 4.88 -15.84 -19.17
C THR A 492 5.59 -17.00 -18.48
N GLU A 493 6.69 -16.72 -17.78
CA GLU A 493 7.42 -17.74 -17.02
C GLU A 493 6.58 -18.31 -15.88
N THR A 494 5.83 -17.46 -15.18
CA THR A 494 4.94 -17.90 -14.09
C THR A 494 3.84 -18.83 -14.60
N LYS A 495 3.20 -18.51 -15.74
CA LYS A 495 2.21 -19.39 -16.37
C LYS A 495 2.82 -20.74 -16.77
N ALA A 496 4.03 -20.73 -17.34
CA ALA A 496 4.74 -21.95 -17.70
C ALA A 496 5.09 -22.82 -16.48
N ASP A 497 5.51 -22.20 -15.37
CA ASP A 497 5.78 -22.91 -14.12
C ASP A 497 4.51 -23.60 -13.60
N ILE A 498 3.39 -22.88 -13.53
CA ILE A 498 2.07 -23.40 -13.10
C ILE A 498 1.67 -24.63 -13.93
N GLU A 499 1.76 -24.50 -15.26
CA GLU A 499 1.44 -25.58 -16.19
C GLU A 499 2.37 -26.79 -16.01
N SER A 500 3.67 -26.57 -15.79
CA SER A 500 4.66 -27.64 -15.61
C SER A 500 4.47 -28.45 -14.33
N GLU A 501 3.96 -27.82 -13.26
CA GLU A 501 3.67 -28.45 -11.98
C GLU A 501 2.32 -29.21 -11.96
N GLY A 502 1.51 -29.00 -13.01
CA GLY A 502 0.18 -29.58 -13.15
C GLY A 502 -0.85 -28.97 -12.19
N ILE A 503 -0.63 -27.72 -11.76
CA ILE A 503 -1.57 -26.96 -10.93
C ILE A 503 -2.48 -26.13 -11.82
N VAL A 504 -3.77 -26.03 -11.46
CA VAL A 504 -4.69 -25.12 -12.13
C VAL A 504 -4.56 -23.75 -11.48
N GLY A 505 -4.05 -22.77 -12.23
CA GLY A 505 -3.82 -21.42 -11.74
C GLY A 505 -4.32 -20.36 -12.72
N PRO A 506 -5.61 -19.97 -12.70
CA PRO A 506 -6.10 -18.84 -13.48
C PRO A 506 -5.34 -17.56 -13.12
N ILE A 507 -5.06 -16.71 -14.12
CA ILE A 507 -4.37 -15.44 -13.91
C ILE A 507 -5.30 -14.27 -14.25
N VAL A 508 -5.38 -13.31 -13.33
CA VAL A 508 -6.02 -12.02 -13.53
C VAL A 508 -5.05 -10.91 -13.15
N SER A 509 -5.04 -9.81 -13.91
CA SER A 509 -3.95 -8.84 -13.81
C SER A 509 -4.43 -7.41 -13.99
N HIS A 510 -3.91 -6.54 -13.13
CA HIS A 510 -3.85 -5.10 -13.34
C HIS A 510 -2.66 -4.78 -14.25
N ALA A 511 -2.77 -5.19 -15.52
CA ALA A 511 -1.67 -5.23 -16.48
C ALA A 511 -1.09 -3.84 -16.80
N GLY A 512 -1.86 -2.78 -16.59
CA GLY A 512 -1.40 -1.40 -16.71
C GLY A 512 -0.35 -0.99 -15.67
N ASP A 513 -0.32 -1.68 -14.53
CA ASP A 513 0.61 -1.40 -13.43
C ASP A 513 1.80 -2.37 -13.40
N GLY A 514 1.77 -3.42 -14.22
CA GLY A 514 2.76 -4.51 -14.18
C GLY A 514 2.48 -5.52 -13.08
N ASN A 515 1.25 -5.55 -12.57
CA ASN A 515 0.81 -6.38 -11.45
C ASN A 515 -0.11 -7.53 -11.92
N PHE A 516 0.02 -8.70 -11.31
CA PHE A 516 -0.93 -9.80 -11.52
C PHE A 516 -1.09 -10.70 -10.30
N HIS A 517 -2.23 -11.40 -10.30
CA HIS A 517 -2.57 -12.45 -9.36
C HIS A 517 -2.64 -13.78 -10.10
N ALA A 518 -1.89 -14.78 -9.62
CA ALA A 518 -2.15 -16.18 -9.94
C ALA A 518 -2.99 -16.80 -8.81
N LEU A 519 -4.13 -17.39 -9.16
CA LEU A 519 -5.05 -18.02 -8.22
C LEU A 519 -4.82 -19.53 -8.20
N LEU A 520 -3.89 -19.98 -7.37
CA LEU A 520 -3.40 -21.35 -7.41
C LEU A 520 -4.37 -22.28 -6.66
N LEU A 521 -5.03 -23.17 -7.39
CA LEU A 521 -6.07 -24.06 -6.86
C LEU A 521 -5.47 -25.40 -6.42
N PHE A 522 -5.81 -25.86 -5.21
CA PHE A 522 -5.32 -27.12 -4.64
C PHE A 522 -6.38 -27.81 -3.76
N ARG A 523 -6.30 -29.13 -3.64
CA ARG A 523 -7.21 -29.99 -2.87
C ARG A 523 -6.49 -30.88 -1.87
N THR A 524 -5.23 -31.23 -2.15
CA THR A 524 -4.46 -32.17 -1.32
C THR A 524 -3.22 -31.51 -0.71
N PRO A 525 -2.69 -32.05 0.39
CA PRO A 525 -1.42 -31.59 0.96
C PRO A 525 -0.24 -31.67 -0.04
N GLU A 526 -0.23 -32.65 -0.94
CA GLU A 526 0.80 -32.76 -1.97
C GLU A 526 0.70 -31.65 -3.03
N GLU A 527 -0.52 -31.26 -3.41
CA GLU A 527 -0.75 -30.09 -4.28
C GLU A 527 -0.35 -28.80 -3.57
N LEU A 528 -0.63 -28.66 -2.26
CA LEU A 528 -0.23 -27.51 -1.46
C LEU A 528 1.30 -27.29 -1.46
N VAL A 529 2.10 -28.35 -1.31
CA VAL A 529 3.58 -28.26 -1.39
C VAL A 529 4.06 -27.76 -2.75
N LYS A 530 3.34 -28.08 -3.84
CA LYS A 530 3.65 -27.52 -5.17
C LYS A 530 3.24 -26.05 -5.27
N VAL A 531 2.07 -25.69 -4.74
CA VAL A 531 1.59 -24.32 -4.67
C VAL A 531 2.58 -23.44 -3.92
N GLU A 532 3.02 -23.84 -2.73
CA GLU A 532 4.04 -23.11 -1.94
C GLU A 532 5.32 -22.85 -2.75
N ARG A 533 5.82 -23.87 -3.47
CA ARG A 533 6.99 -23.72 -4.35
C ARG A 533 6.73 -22.75 -5.50
N LEU A 534 5.56 -22.79 -6.12
CA LEU A 534 5.17 -21.86 -7.20
C LEU A 534 5.13 -20.41 -6.68
N VAL A 535 4.51 -20.18 -5.52
CA VAL A 535 4.46 -18.86 -4.86
C VAL A 535 5.87 -18.34 -4.62
N HIS A 536 6.74 -19.16 -4.02
CA HIS A 536 8.12 -18.78 -3.73
C HIS A 536 8.91 -18.42 -5.00
N ASN A 537 8.84 -19.28 -6.03
CA ASN A 537 9.52 -19.05 -7.31
C ASN A 537 9.03 -17.76 -7.97
N MET A 538 7.72 -17.49 -7.94
CA MET A 538 7.12 -16.30 -8.52
C MET A 538 7.59 -15.03 -7.80
N VAL A 539 7.54 -15.01 -6.46
CA VAL A 539 7.99 -13.87 -5.65
C VAL A 539 9.47 -13.59 -5.84
N GLU A 540 10.32 -14.60 -5.72
CA GLU A 540 11.76 -14.41 -5.90
C GLU A 540 12.10 -13.92 -7.31
N ARG A 541 11.40 -14.43 -8.33
CA ARG A 541 11.58 -13.98 -9.71
C ARG A 541 11.17 -12.52 -9.85
N ALA A 542 10.04 -12.11 -9.29
CA ALA A 542 9.62 -10.70 -9.31
C ALA A 542 10.68 -9.80 -8.65
N GLN A 543 11.19 -10.16 -7.48
CA GLN A 543 12.22 -9.39 -6.78
C GLN A 543 13.55 -9.30 -7.55
N ARG A 544 13.99 -10.39 -8.21
CA ARG A 544 15.14 -10.38 -9.13
C ARG A 544 14.95 -9.47 -10.34
N MET A 545 13.71 -9.09 -10.65
CA MET A 545 13.33 -8.20 -11.75
C MET A 545 13.07 -6.76 -11.27
N ASP A 546 13.59 -6.37 -10.11
CA ASP A 546 13.31 -5.09 -9.44
C ASP A 546 11.81 -4.88 -9.12
N GLY A 547 11.09 -5.99 -8.95
CA GLY A 547 9.69 -6.04 -8.54
C GLY A 547 9.50 -6.26 -7.04
N THR A 548 8.28 -6.62 -6.67
CA THR A 548 7.82 -6.65 -5.28
C THR A 548 6.78 -7.75 -5.05
N ALA A 549 6.76 -8.28 -3.83
CA ALA A 549 5.68 -9.11 -3.31
C ALA A 549 4.63 -8.21 -2.67
N THR A 550 3.66 -7.74 -3.45
CA THR A 550 2.73 -6.67 -3.03
C THR A 550 1.66 -7.12 -2.06
N GLY A 551 1.49 -8.43 -1.86
CA GLY A 551 0.60 -8.99 -0.86
C GLY A 551 1.06 -10.32 -0.25
N GLU A 552 2.33 -10.66 -0.42
CA GLU A 552 2.93 -11.87 0.15
C GLU A 552 4.16 -11.42 0.94
N HIS A 553 3.95 -10.60 1.97
CA HIS A 553 5.06 -9.86 2.59
C HIS A 553 6.01 -10.76 3.38
N GLY A 554 5.47 -11.65 4.23
CA GLY A 554 6.16 -12.60 5.12
C GLY A 554 7.71 -12.63 5.07
N PRO A 555 8.35 -13.74 4.66
CA PRO A 555 9.81 -13.87 4.65
C PRO A 555 10.51 -13.03 3.55
N TYR A 556 9.77 -12.24 2.78
CA TYR A 556 10.26 -11.60 1.56
C TYR A 556 10.64 -10.13 1.76
N VAL A 557 10.24 -9.51 2.88
CA VAL A 557 10.50 -8.09 3.18
C VAL A 557 11.99 -7.77 3.18
N GLU A 558 12.83 -8.61 3.79
CA GLU A 558 14.28 -8.35 3.85
C GLU A 558 14.96 -8.56 2.50
N ASN A 559 14.49 -9.51 1.69
CA ASN A 559 15.00 -9.71 0.33
C ASN A 559 14.69 -8.51 -0.56
N GLU A 560 13.52 -7.88 -0.40
CA GLU A 560 13.11 -6.71 -1.18
C GLU A 560 13.79 -5.41 -0.72
N LEU A 561 13.75 -5.14 0.58
CA LEU A 561 14.16 -3.84 1.13
C LEU A 561 15.64 -3.81 1.54
N GLY A 562 16.24 -4.96 1.78
CA GLY A 562 17.57 -5.13 2.34
C GLY A 562 17.63 -4.93 3.85
N ALA A 563 18.57 -5.60 4.50
CA ALA A 563 18.74 -5.62 5.96
C ALA A 563 18.82 -4.21 6.60
N GLY A 564 19.47 -3.25 5.94
CA GLY A 564 19.57 -1.88 6.46
C GLY A 564 18.23 -1.14 6.53
N THR A 565 17.37 -1.33 5.51
CA THR A 565 16.03 -0.74 5.47
C THR A 565 15.10 -1.43 6.47
N VAL A 566 15.18 -2.76 6.58
CA VAL A 566 14.42 -3.52 7.59
C VAL A 566 14.82 -3.08 9.00
N GLN A 567 16.12 -2.86 9.27
CA GLN A 567 16.54 -2.35 10.57
C GLN A 567 15.95 -0.96 10.86
N LEU A 568 15.91 -0.07 9.86
CA LEU A 568 15.27 1.23 10.02
C LEU A 568 13.77 1.10 10.33
N LEU A 569 13.05 0.16 9.68
CA LEU A 569 11.64 -0.12 9.98
C LEU A 569 11.46 -0.61 11.42
N ARG A 570 12.33 -1.51 11.90
CA ARG A 570 12.35 -1.96 13.31
C ARG A 570 12.59 -0.79 14.27
N ASP A 571 13.52 0.09 13.96
CA ASP A 571 13.84 1.26 14.80
C ASP A 571 12.65 2.23 14.86
N ILE A 572 11.97 2.45 13.73
CA ILE A 572 10.72 3.25 13.68
C ILE A 572 9.63 2.60 14.53
N LYS A 573 9.38 1.30 14.34
CA LYS A 573 8.39 0.53 15.13
C LYS A 573 8.67 0.64 16.62
N ARG A 574 9.92 0.42 17.05
CA ARG A 574 10.34 0.55 18.45
C ARG A 574 10.12 1.93 19.03
N GLN A 575 10.34 2.97 18.22
CA GLN A 575 10.16 4.34 18.65
C GLN A 575 8.68 4.72 18.76
N MET A 576 7.85 4.25 17.83
CA MET A 576 6.42 4.58 17.77
C MET A 576 5.57 3.71 18.68
N ASP A 577 5.99 2.47 18.90
CA ASP A 577 5.31 1.47 19.72
C ASP A 577 6.32 0.72 20.61
N PRO A 578 6.81 1.36 21.68
CA PRO A 578 7.85 0.79 22.54
C PRO A 578 7.40 -0.41 23.36
N GLN A 579 6.11 -0.75 23.37
CA GLN A 579 5.56 -1.94 24.03
C GLN A 579 5.14 -3.03 23.04
N ASN A 580 5.30 -2.80 21.73
CA ASN A 580 4.88 -3.71 20.67
C ASN A 580 3.40 -4.14 20.78
N ILE A 581 2.51 -3.21 21.15
CA ILE A 581 1.07 -3.50 21.29
C ILE A 581 0.30 -3.37 19.98
N LEU A 582 0.79 -2.61 19.00
CA LEU A 582 0.08 -2.34 17.75
C LEU A 582 0.40 -3.40 16.70
N ASN A 583 -0.57 -4.26 16.39
CA ASN A 583 -0.49 -5.38 15.43
C ASN A 583 0.86 -6.13 15.41
N PRO A 584 1.32 -6.66 16.57
CA PRO A 584 2.61 -7.33 16.68
C PRO A 584 2.75 -8.53 15.72
N GLY A 585 3.97 -8.76 15.26
CA GLY A 585 4.30 -9.89 14.39
C GLY A 585 3.86 -9.74 12.93
N LYS A 586 3.25 -8.61 12.55
CA LYS A 586 2.85 -8.30 11.16
C LYS A 586 3.81 -7.32 10.51
N LEU A 587 3.99 -7.45 9.19
CA LEU A 587 4.78 -6.62 8.26
C LEU A 587 6.27 -6.37 8.57
N ILE A 588 6.64 -6.09 9.83
CA ILE A 588 7.98 -5.70 10.25
C ILE A 588 8.62 -6.94 10.91
N PRO A 589 9.57 -7.62 10.25
CA PRO A 589 10.17 -8.85 10.76
C PRO A 589 10.89 -8.63 12.10
N ASP A 590 10.78 -9.59 13.01
CA ASP A 590 11.48 -9.56 14.29
C ASP A 590 13.00 -9.79 14.13
N GLU A 591 13.81 -9.29 15.07
CA GLU A 591 15.28 -9.41 15.04
C GLU A 591 15.79 -10.86 15.20
N LYS A 592 14.98 -11.77 15.76
CA LYS A 592 15.43 -13.13 16.08
C LYS A 592 15.46 -14.07 14.88
N GLY A 593 15.11 -13.61 13.67
CA GLY A 593 14.92 -14.50 12.52
C GLY A 593 13.82 -15.55 12.79
N GLU A 594 12.91 -15.24 13.72
CA GLU A 594 11.76 -16.07 14.10
C GLU A 594 10.59 -15.94 13.12
N ASP A 595 10.84 -15.43 11.90
CA ASP A 595 9.88 -15.46 10.77
C ASP A 595 9.42 -16.88 10.41
N LYS A 596 10.06 -17.92 10.97
CA LYS A 596 9.53 -19.29 10.92
C LYS A 596 8.17 -19.45 11.60
N ARG A 597 7.68 -18.49 12.39
CA ARG A 597 6.33 -18.54 13.00
C ARG A 597 5.21 -18.07 12.07
N MET A 598 5.55 -17.28 11.04
CA MET A 598 4.61 -16.73 10.06
C MET A 598 4.80 -17.31 8.65
N ALA A 599 5.81 -18.17 8.46
CA ALA A 599 5.94 -19.01 7.26
C ALA A 599 4.96 -20.19 7.35
N HIS A 600 3.67 -19.90 7.28
CA HIS A 600 2.61 -20.88 7.08
C HIS A 600 1.79 -20.46 5.91
#